data_AF-A0A1I0FU71-F1
#
_entry.id   AF-A0A1I0FU71-F1
#
_cell.length_a   1.000
_cell.length_b   1.000
_cell.length_c   1.000
_cell.angle_alpha   90.00
_cell.angle_beta   90.00
_cell.angle_gamma   90.00
#
_symmetry.space_group_name_H-M   'P 1'
#
loop_
_entity.id
_entity.type
_entity.pdbx_description
1 polymer ?
#
loop_
_entity_poly.entity_id
_entity_poly.type
_entity_poly.pdbx_seq_one_letter_code
_entity_poly.pdbx_strand_id
1 'polypeptide(L)' 'MSEFDENSLESSSSWNESEDNHSVAGRARIRAQLEADIQAFLSQGGQIQEVDTSFRVDAPRKVDVGFNNRSLS' A
#
# COMPACT_ATOMS: atom_id res chain seq x y z
N MET A 1 26.28 -2.90 12.21
CA MET A 1 24.84 -3.11 12.05
C MET A 1 24.33 -1.83 11.41
N SER A 2 23.82 -1.87 10.18
CA SER A 2 23.22 -0.67 9.57
C SER A 2 21.82 -0.52 10.15
N GLU A 3 21.64 0.50 10.99
CA GLU A 3 20.32 0.96 11.41
C GLU A 3 19.52 1.30 10.15
N PHE A 4 18.45 0.56 9.95
CA PHE A 4 17.46 0.81 8.92
C PHE A 4 16.78 2.13 9.29
N ASP A 5 16.85 3.11 8.39
CA ASP A 5 16.30 4.46 8.59
C ASP A 5 14.77 4.41 8.63
N GLU A 6 14.21 4.08 9.81
CA GLU A 6 12.77 3.99 10.08
C GLU A 6 12.03 5.31 9.81
N ASN A 7 12.75 6.43 9.76
CA ASN A 7 12.16 7.74 9.46
C ASN A 7 11.64 7.88 8.02
N SER A 8 12.14 7.06 7.07
CA SER A 8 11.61 7.06 5.70
C SER A 8 10.28 6.31 5.58
N LEU A 9 9.93 5.44 6.53
CA LEU A 9 8.71 4.63 6.51
C LEU A 9 7.52 5.32 7.16
N GLU A 10 7.76 6.21 8.13
CA GLU A 10 6.69 6.91 8.85
C GLU A 10 5.93 7.90 7.95
N SER A 11 6.57 8.48 6.93
CA SER A 11 5.90 9.34 5.95
C SER A 11 5.00 8.56 4.97
N SER A 12 5.15 7.25 4.86
CA SER A 12 4.44 6.43 3.85
C SER A 12 3.19 5.71 4.39
N SER A 13 2.98 5.74 5.71
CA SER A 13 1.84 5.07 6.37
C SER A 13 0.65 5.99 6.66
N SER A 14 0.64 7.22 6.14
CA SER A 14 -0.56 8.06 6.12
C SER A 14 -1.46 7.70 4.94
N TRP A 15 -1.81 6.41 4.81
CA TRP A 15 -3.11 6.09 4.25
C TRP A 15 -4.08 6.57 5.31
N ASN A 16 -4.47 7.83 5.20
CA ASN A 16 -5.45 8.46 6.04
C ASN A 16 -6.71 7.58 5.95
N GLU A 17 -6.88 6.64 6.88
CA GLU A 17 -8.14 5.98 7.23
C GLU A 17 -9.07 7.04 7.83
N SER A 18 -9.21 8.15 7.11
CA SER A 18 -10.17 9.19 7.37
C SER A 18 -11.53 8.56 7.11
N GLU A 19 -12.41 8.67 8.10
CA GLU A 19 -13.84 8.31 8.10
C GLU A 19 -14.55 8.60 6.75
N ASP A 20 -14.09 9.63 6.02
CA ASP A 20 -14.55 10.04 4.70
C ASP A 20 -14.39 8.95 3.60
N ASN A 21 -13.47 8.01 3.70
CA ASN A 21 -13.24 6.97 2.66
C ASN A 21 -14.40 5.96 2.55
N HIS A 22 -15.26 5.87 3.58
CA HIS A 22 -16.45 5.01 3.54
C HIS A 22 -17.59 5.64 2.74
N SER A 23 -17.61 6.96 2.57
CA SER A 23 -18.60 7.67 1.77
C SER A 23 -18.23 7.69 0.28
N VAL A 24 -19.25 7.69 -0.59
CA VAL A 24 -19.07 7.88 -2.04
C VAL A 24 -18.41 9.23 -2.33
N ALA A 25 -18.78 10.27 -1.58
CA ALA A 25 -18.23 11.61 -1.74
C ALA A 25 -16.74 11.67 -1.37
N GLY A 26 -16.33 11.02 -0.28
CA GLY A 26 -14.91 11.00 0.11
C GLY A 26 -14.06 10.20 -0.88
N ARG A 27 -14.55 9.04 -1.37
CA ARG A 27 -13.88 8.30 -2.45
C ARG A 27 -13.75 9.10 -3.74
N ALA A 28 -14.74 9.93 -4.09
CA ALA A 28 -14.66 10.80 -5.25
C ALA A 28 -13.57 11.88 -5.09
N ARG A 29 -13.43 12.47 -3.90
CA ARG A 29 -12.35 13.44 -3.62
C ARG A 29 -10.97 12.80 -3.74
N ILE A 30 -10.80 11.61 -3.16
CA ILE A 30 -9.53 10.87 -3.24
C ILE A 30 -9.19 10.55 -4.69
N ARG A 31 -10.18 10.12 -5.50
CA ARG A 31 -9.95 9.86 -6.93
C ARG A 31 -9.50 11.12 -7.67
N ALA A 32 -10.14 12.26 -7.42
CA ALA A 32 -9.77 13.52 -8.07
C ALA A 32 -8.35 13.97 -7.68
N GLN A 33 -7.98 13.82 -6.40
CA GLN A 33 -6.63 14.13 -5.93
C GLN A 33 -5.59 13.21 -6.60
N LEU A 34 -5.83 11.90 -6.56
CA LEU A 34 -4.95 10.91 -7.18
C LEU A 34 -4.76 11.17 -8.69
N GLU A 35 -5.84 11.55 -9.39
CA GLU A 35 -5.77 11.89 -10.81
C GLU A 35 -4.88 13.12 -11.04
N ALA A 36 -5.02 14.17 -10.23
CA ALA A 36 -4.16 15.35 -10.32
C ALA A 36 -2.68 15.02 -10.05
N ASP A 37 -2.42 14.19 -9.04
CA ASP A 37 -1.06 13.78 -8.68
C ASP A 37 -0.40 12.93 -9.77
N ILE A 38 -1.16 12.02 -10.40
CA ILE A 38 -0.69 11.23 -11.55
C ILE A 38 -0.32 12.15 -12.71
N GLN A 39 -1.16 13.12 -13.05
CA GLN A 39 -0.87 14.05 -14.15
C GLN A 39 0.36 14.91 -13.85
N ALA A 40 0.50 15.40 -12.61
CA ALA A 40 1.67 16.15 -12.18
C ALA A 40 2.95 15.30 -12.34
N PHE A 41 2.94 14.06 -11.85
CA PHE A 41 4.06 13.13 -11.97
C PHE A 41 4.47 12.87 -13.43
N LEU A 42 3.49 12.58 -14.30
CA LEU A 42 3.75 12.33 -15.71
C LEU A 42 4.28 13.58 -16.44
N SER A 43 3.73 14.76 -16.13
CA SER A 43 4.14 16.03 -16.76
C SER A 43 5.57 16.43 -16.43
N GLN A 44 6.09 16.01 -15.27
CA GLN A 44 7.45 16.27 -14.82
C GLN A 44 8.46 15.24 -15.37
N GLY A 45 8.03 14.35 -16.26
CA GLY A 45 8.87 13.31 -16.86
C GLY A 45 8.90 11.99 -16.07
N GLY A 46 8.04 11.85 -15.06
CA GLY A 46 7.83 10.58 -14.38
C GLY A 46 7.25 9.53 -15.32
N GLN A 47 7.58 8.26 -15.09
CA GLN A 47 7.13 7.14 -15.91
C GLN A 47 6.49 6.06 -15.03
N ILE A 48 5.36 5.53 -15.48
CA ILE A 48 4.69 4.40 -14.83
C ILE A 48 5.36 3.12 -15.34
N GLN A 49 5.89 2.33 -14.42
CA GLN A 49 6.50 1.04 -14.72
C GLN A 49 5.50 -0.06 -14.40
N GLU A 50 5.27 -0.95 -15.37
CA GLU A 50 4.51 -2.17 -15.14
C GLU A 50 5.44 -3.20 -14.48
N VAL A 51 5.05 -3.68 -13.31
CA VAL A 51 5.77 -4.73 -12.60
C VAL A 51 5.07 -6.07 -12.86
N ASP A 52 5.85 -7.08 -13.19
CA ASP A 52 5.33 -8.43 -13.44
C ASP A 52 4.56 -8.95 -12.22
N THR A 53 3.34 -9.43 -12.43
CA THR A 53 2.46 -9.91 -11.36
C THR A 53 2.93 -11.21 -10.70
N SER A 54 3.89 -11.90 -11.32
CA SER A 54 4.58 -13.08 -10.78
C SER A 54 5.68 -12.68 -9.78
N PHE A 55 5.99 -11.40 -9.63
CA PHE A 55 6.92 -10.86 -8.63
C PHE A 55 6.30 -10.94 -7.23
N ARG A 56 6.11 -12.16 -6.73
CA ARG A 56 5.79 -12.43 -5.32
C ARG A 56 7.10 -12.40 -4.55
N VAL A 57 7.40 -11.25 -3.95
CA VAL A 57 8.42 -11.13 -2.90
C VAL A 57 7.90 -11.92 -1.70
N ASP A 58 8.42 -13.14 -1.54
CA ASP A 58 8.00 -14.15 -0.57
C ASP A 58 6.53 -14.62 -0.71
N ALA A 59 6.38 -15.90 -1.04
CA ALA A 59 5.14 -16.61 -0.73
C ALA A 59 4.81 -16.36 0.75
N PRO A 60 3.53 -16.13 1.14
CA PRO A 60 3.17 -16.08 2.55
C PRO A 60 3.75 -17.33 3.20
N ARG A 61 4.69 -17.15 4.15
CA ARG A 61 5.25 -18.27 4.91
C ARG A 61 4.06 -19.06 5.37
N LYS A 62 4.03 -20.36 5.04
CA LYS A 62 2.96 -21.27 5.49
C LYS A 62 2.68 -20.92 6.94
N VAL A 63 1.46 -20.45 7.21
CA VAL A 63 1.03 -20.27 8.59
C VAL A 63 1.26 -21.61 9.26
N ASP A 64 2.14 -21.64 10.25
CA ASP A 64 2.39 -22.86 10.99
C ASP A 64 1.03 -23.33 11.51
N VAL A 65 0.70 -24.60 11.26
CA VAL A 65 -0.53 -25.25 11.75
C VAL A 65 -0.42 -25.26 13.28
N GLY A 66 -0.88 -24.16 13.88
CA GLY A 66 -0.59 -23.81 15.28
C GLY A 66 -0.79 -22.33 15.59
N PHE A 67 -0.82 -21.44 14.58
CA PHE A 67 -1.23 -20.05 14.81
C PHE A 67 -2.69 -20.04 15.30
N ASN A 68 -2.90 -19.57 16.54
CA ASN A 68 -4.18 -19.60 17.24
C ASN A 68 -4.67 -21.00 17.69
N ASN A 69 -3.78 -22.00 17.83
CA ASN A 69 -4.01 -23.23 18.60
C ASN A 69 -5.34 -23.95 18.32
N ARG A 70 -5.86 -23.81 17.09
CA ARG A 70 -7.10 -24.43 16.67
C ARG A 70 -6.75 -25.78 16.06
N SER A 71 -6.61 -26.78 16.93
CA SER A 71 -6.56 -28.18 16.52
C SER A 71 -7.79 -28.47 15.66
N LEU A 72 -7.59 -28.87 14.40
CA LEU A 72 -8.67 -29.41 13.57
C LEU A 72 -8.99 -30.81 14.10
N SER A 73 -9.99 -30.90 14.99
CA SER A 73 -10.62 -32.16 15.40
C SER A 73 -11.77 -32.51 14.47
#